data_AF-A0A353EIA1-F1
#
_entry.id   AF-A0A353EIA1-F1
#
_cell.length_a   1.000
_cell.length_b   1.000
_cell.length_c   1.000
_cell.angle_alpha   90.00
_cell.angle_beta   90.00
_cell.angle_gamma   90.00
#
_symmetry.space_group_name_H-M   'P 1'
#
loop_
_entity.id
_entity.type
_entity.pdbx_description
1 polymer ?
#
loop_
_entity_poly.entity_id
_entity_poly.type
_entity_poly.pdbx_seq_one_letter_code
_entity_poly.pdbx_strand_id
1 'polypeptide(L)'
;MSKHPVKNCLSCHFLAKKIQKQGFSQVETVTRAERTALQKHDYQLKGSLKDIESFHCFRKVWDERTEPGLSNNREFSLAEKDRDDQCFFFEYKPNLSFETAQQMRVRKKEVPRVEKFVLIGERAWLVWIISAAVLLASILYVKY
;
A
#
# COMPACT_ATOMS: atom_id res chain seq x y z
N MET A 1 -7.33 -19.44 3.41
CA MET A 1 -6.62 -18.32 4.06
C MET A 1 -5.85 -17.57 2.98
N SER A 2 -6.23 -16.32 2.72
CA SER A 2 -5.55 -15.46 1.73
C SER A 2 -4.08 -15.28 2.14
N LYS A 3 -3.14 -15.54 1.22
CA LYS A 3 -1.68 -15.39 1.43
C LYS A 3 -1.19 -13.93 1.33
N HIS A 4 -2.09 -12.95 1.38
CA HIS A 4 -1.70 -11.55 1.27
C HIS A 4 -1.25 -11.02 2.64
N PRO A 5 -0.08 -10.36 2.71
CA PRO A 5 0.34 -9.72 3.94
C PRO A 5 -0.69 -8.65 4.33
N VAL A 6 -1.11 -8.67 5.60
CA VAL A 6 -2.12 -7.75 6.14
C VAL A 6 -1.67 -6.30 5.91
N LYS A 7 -2.49 -5.49 5.24
CA LYS A 7 -2.17 -4.09 4.96
C LYS A 7 -2.75 -3.20 6.06
N ASN A 8 -1.96 -3.01 7.11
CA ASN A 8 -2.37 -2.24 8.28
C ASN A 8 -1.77 -0.82 8.31
N CYS A 9 -2.27 0.03 9.21
CA CYS A 9 -1.84 1.43 9.28
C CYS A 9 -0.38 1.56 9.73
N LEU A 10 0.13 0.62 10.54
CA LEU A 10 1.55 0.56 10.94
C LEU A 10 2.51 0.36 9.77
N SER A 11 2.02 -0.12 8.63
CA SER A 11 2.80 -0.30 7.41
C SER A 11 2.52 0.79 6.36
N CYS A 12 1.53 1.65 6.63
CA CYS A 12 1.08 2.70 5.73
C CYS A 12 1.90 3.98 5.92
N HIS A 13 2.32 4.57 4.80
CA HIS A 13 3.05 5.81 4.76
C HIS A 13 2.24 6.98 5.30
N PHE A 14 0.93 7.02 5.02
CA PHE A 14 0.02 8.09 5.43
C PHE A 14 -0.46 8.01 6.88
N LEU A 15 0.17 7.17 7.72
CA LEU A 15 -0.09 7.18 9.16
C LEU A 15 0.44 8.47 9.78
N ALA A 16 -0.47 9.24 10.36
CA ALA A 16 -0.20 10.52 11.00
C ALA A 16 -0.65 10.50 12.46
N LYS A 17 -0.05 11.38 13.24
CA LYS A 17 -0.41 11.66 14.63
C LYS A 17 -0.86 13.11 14.74
N LYS A 18 -1.90 13.33 15.53
CA LYS A 18 -2.34 14.64 15.96
C LYS A 18 -1.72 14.90 17.31
N ILE A 19 -1.00 16.01 17.45
CA ILE A 19 -0.34 16.40 18.68
C ILE A 19 -0.85 17.76 19.15
N GLN A 20 -0.92 17.97 20.47
CA GLN A 20 -1.28 19.25 21.05
C GLN A 20 -0.03 19.93 21.61
N LYS A 21 0.45 20.98 20.94
CA LYS A 21 1.60 21.77 21.37
C LYS A 21 1.14 23.20 21.66
N GLN A 22 1.33 23.66 22.91
CA GLN A 22 1.07 25.06 23.32
C GLN A 22 -0.34 25.56 22.97
N GLY A 23 -1.36 24.71 23.11
CA GLY A 23 -2.76 25.04 22.81
C GLY A 23 -3.16 24.90 21.33
N PHE A 24 -2.21 24.65 20.42
CA PHE A 24 -2.49 24.38 19.02
C PHE A 24 -2.42 22.90 18.72
N SER A 25 -3.33 22.44 17.85
CA SER A 25 -3.30 21.09 17.34
C SER A 25 -2.52 21.04 16.02
N GLN A 26 -1.48 20.22 15.98
CA GLN A 26 -0.65 20.02 14.81
C GLN A 26 -0.72 18.56 14.36
N VAL A 27 -0.72 18.36 13.04
CA VAL A 27 -0.64 17.03 12.43
C VAL A 27 0.79 16.79 12.00
N GLU A 28 1.39 15.69 12.47
CA GLU A 28 2.74 15.28 12.13
C GLU A 28 2.74 13.85 11.57
N THR A 29 3.73 13.52 10.74
CA THR A 29 3.97 12.14 10.31
C THR A 29 4.49 11.32 11.48
N VAL A 30 4.07 10.05 11.57
CA VAL A 30 4.66 9.12 12.53
C VAL A 30 6.10 8.81 12.12
N THR A 31 7.05 9.12 12.99
CA THR A 31 8.49 8.93 12.73
C THR A 31 8.86 7.46 12.66
N ARG A 32 10.05 7.14 12.14
CA ARG A 32 10.53 5.76 12.09
C ARG A 32 10.63 5.13 13.49
N ALA A 33 11.16 5.88 14.46
CA ALA A 33 11.30 5.42 15.84
C ALA A 33 9.93 5.13 16.49
N GLU A 34 8.97 6.04 16.31
CA GLU A 34 7.58 5.85 16.78
C GLU A 34 6.93 4.63 16.15
N ARG A 35 7.09 4.44 14.84
CA ARG A 35 6.54 3.29 14.13
C ARG A 35 7.12 1.98 14.66
N THR A 36 8.42 1.93 14.92
CA THR A 36 9.06 0.77 15.54
C THR A 36 8.54 0.51 16.95
N ALA A 37 8.27 1.55 17.75
CA ALA A 37 7.66 1.39 19.07
C ALA A 37 6.23 0.84 18.97
N LEU A 38 5.41 1.40 18.08
CA LEU A 38 4.04 0.93 17.83
C LEU A 38 4.00 -0.52 17.31
N GLN A 39 4.96 -0.93 16.50
CA GLN A 39 5.11 -2.32 16.04
C GLN A 39 5.48 -3.29 17.17
N LYS A 40 6.08 -2.79 18.25
CA LYS A 40 6.37 -3.57 19.47
C LYS A 40 5.23 -3.51 20.49
N HIS A 41 4.03 -3.10 20.06
CA HIS A 41 2.86 -2.92 20.91
C HIS A 41 3.03 -1.89 22.04
N ASP A 42 4.03 -1.00 21.93
CA ASP A 42 4.16 0.15 22.83
C ASP A 42 3.26 1.29 22.35
N TYR A 43 1.96 1.19 22.66
CA TYR A 43 0.95 2.19 22.34
C TYR A 43 0.86 3.31 23.38
N GLN A 44 1.57 3.16 24.51
CA GLN A 44 1.63 4.09 25.63
C GLN A 44 2.73 5.14 25.42
N LEU A 45 3.75 4.83 24.59
CA LEU A 45 4.73 5.76 24.03
C LEU A 45 5.32 6.72 25.10
N LYS A 46 5.78 6.15 26.22
CA LYS A 46 6.28 6.91 27.38
C LYS A 46 7.52 7.73 27.02
N GLY A 47 7.41 9.06 26.98
CA GLY A 47 8.56 9.97 26.81
C GLY A 47 8.24 11.18 25.92
N SER A 48 8.56 11.09 24.64
CA SER A 48 8.47 12.18 23.64
C SER A 48 7.05 12.42 23.07
N LEU A 49 6.06 11.61 23.49
CA LEU A 49 4.81 11.41 22.75
C LEU A 49 3.56 11.55 23.64
N LYS A 50 3.74 12.08 24.86
CA LYS A 50 2.63 12.41 25.78
C LYS A 50 1.63 13.39 25.18
N ASP A 51 2.06 14.15 24.17
CA ASP A 51 1.23 15.16 23.51
C ASP A 51 0.41 14.60 22.35
N ILE A 52 0.46 13.27 22.07
CA ILE A 52 -0.36 12.66 21.02
C ILE A 52 -1.83 12.58 21.46
N GLU A 53 -2.66 13.37 20.79
CA GLU A 53 -4.12 13.37 20.91
C GLU A 53 -4.76 12.13 20.29
N SER A 54 -4.32 11.75 19.10
CA SER A 54 -4.85 10.63 18.32
C SER A 54 -3.99 10.28 17.12
N PHE A 55 -4.11 9.04 16.65
CA PHE A 55 -3.67 8.59 15.35
C PHE A 55 -4.78 8.73 14.31
N HIS A 56 -4.38 9.03 13.09
CA HIS A 56 -5.31 9.14 11.97
C HIS A 56 -4.59 8.91 10.64
N CYS A 57 -5.36 8.76 9.58
CA CYS A 57 -4.84 8.79 8.23
C CYS A 57 -4.71 10.24 7.75
N PHE A 58 -3.54 10.64 7.24
CA PHE A 58 -3.34 11.97 6.62
C PHE A 58 -4.34 12.24 5.47
N ARG A 59 -4.84 11.18 4.82
CA ARG A 59 -5.87 11.25 3.76
C ARG A 59 -7.30 11.27 4.30
N LYS A 60 -7.48 11.36 5.62
CA LYS A 60 -8.78 11.38 6.33
C LYS A 60 -9.67 10.17 6.06
N VAL A 61 -9.07 9.02 5.75
CA VAL A 61 -9.81 7.76 5.55
C VAL A 61 -10.34 7.22 6.89
N TRP A 62 -9.60 7.43 7.96
CA TRP A 62 -10.00 7.07 9.31
C TRP A 62 -9.31 8.01 10.33
N ASP A 63 -9.93 8.13 11.50
CA ASP A 63 -9.44 8.87 12.65
C ASP A 63 -9.85 8.12 13.93
N GLU A 64 -8.90 7.87 14.82
CA GLU A 64 -9.10 7.14 16.09
C GLU A 64 -10.23 7.73 16.94
N ARG A 65 -10.48 9.05 16.83
CA ARG A 65 -11.48 9.75 17.65
C ARG A 65 -12.91 9.67 17.13
N THR A 66 -13.08 9.43 15.84
CA THR A 66 -14.40 9.47 15.19
C THR A 66 -14.91 8.08 14.82
N GLU A 67 -14.05 7.07 14.72
CA GLU A 67 -14.49 5.69 14.50
C GLU A 67 -15.13 5.13 15.80
N PRO A 68 -16.45 4.84 15.80
CA PRO A 68 -17.13 4.32 16.98
C PRO A 68 -16.58 2.94 17.36
N GLY A 69 -16.31 2.73 18.65
CA GLY A 69 -15.73 1.48 19.19
C GLY A 69 -14.21 1.39 19.19
N LEU A 70 -13.50 2.39 18.64
CA LEU A 70 -12.03 2.39 18.51
C LEU A 70 -11.31 3.36 19.44
N SER A 71 -12.05 4.24 20.13
CA SER A 71 -11.50 5.31 20.96
C SER A 71 -10.57 4.84 22.09
N ASN A 72 -10.57 3.55 22.41
CA ASN A 72 -9.67 2.94 23.40
C ASN A 72 -8.86 1.73 22.89
N ASN A 73 -8.96 1.36 21.60
CA ASN A 73 -8.26 0.19 21.05
C ASN A 73 -7.36 0.57 19.86
N ARG A 74 -6.22 1.18 20.20
CA ARG A 74 -5.15 1.57 19.25
C ARG A 74 -4.58 0.37 18.50
N GLU A 75 -4.40 -0.75 19.19
CA GLU A 75 -3.87 -1.98 18.63
C GLU A 75 -4.73 -2.47 17.46
N PHE A 76 -6.04 -2.62 17.71
CA PHE A 76 -6.98 -3.02 16.68
C PHE A 76 -6.97 -2.05 15.48
N SER A 77 -7.01 -0.74 15.75
CA SER A 77 -7.11 0.30 14.72
C SER A 77 -5.86 0.39 13.84
N LEU A 78 -4.69 0.19 14.43
CA LEU A 78 -3.40 0.39 13.77
C LEU A 78 -2.83 -0.89 13.16
N ALA A 79 -2.95 -2.02 13.86
CA ALA A 79 -2.24 -3.26 13.57
C ALA A 79 -3.13 -4.38 13.01
N GLU A 80 -4.33 -4.57 13.58
CA GLU A 80 -5.18 -5.74 13.29
C GLU A 80 -6.17 -5.50 12.15
N LYS A 81 -6.71 -4.28 12.04
CA LYS A 81 -7.68 -3.95 10.98
C LYS A 81 -6.99 -3.95 9.62
N ASP A 82 -7.32 -4.94 8.79
CA ASP A 82 -6.90 -4.98 7.40
C ASP A 82 -7.60 -3.85 6.61
N ARG A 83 -6.81 -3.09 5.86
CA ARG A 83 -7.29 -1.91 5.11
C ARG A 83 -7.10 -2.07 3.60
N ASP A 84 -6.87 -3.29 3.10
CA ASP A 84 -6.57 -3.57 1.67
C ASP A 84 -7.55 -2.88 0.70
N ASP A 85 -8.85 -2.86 1.02
CA ASP A 85 -9.90 -2.29 0.15
C ASP A 85 -10.49 -0.96 0.65
N GLN A 86 -10.14 -0.52 1.85
CA GLN A 86 -10.71 0.68 2.47
C GLN A 86 -9.78 1.88 2.39
N CYS A 87 -8.46 1.65 2.37
CA CYS A 87 -7.47 2.72 2.45
C CYS A 87 -6.73 2.92 1.14
N PHE A 88 -6.28 4.16 0.96
CA PHE A 88 -5.24 4.51 0.01
C PHE A 88 -3.87 4.04 0.51
N PHE A 89 -3.73 2.72 0.71
CA PHE A 89 -2.53 2.12 1.26
C PHE A 89 -1.35 2.45 0.34
N PHE A 90 -0.31 3.00 0.95
CA PHE A 90 0.97 3.26 0.31
C PHE A 90 2.02 2.79 1.29
N GLU A 91 2.88 1.87 0.87
CA GLU A 91 3.91 1.30 1.74
C GLU A 91 4.82 2.40 2.30
N TYR A 92 5.09 2.33 3.61
CA TYR A 92 5.93 3.31 4.29
C TYR A 92 7.34 3.32 3.69
N LYS A 93 7.74 4.48 3.15
CA LYS A 93 9.11 4.77 2.76
C LYS A 93 9.68 5.89 3.64
N PRO A 94 10.83 5.68 4.32
CA PRO A 94 11.48 6.76 5.05
C PRO A 94 11.92 7.87 4.08
N ASN A 95 11.95 9.11 4.55
CA ASN A 95 12.34 10.32 3.80
C ASN A 95 11.43 10.71 2.62
N LEU A 96 10.29 10.05 2.47
CA LEU A 96 9.27 10.46 1.51
C LEU A 96 8.27 11.38 2.20
N SER A 97 7.94 12.51 1.59
CA SER A 97 6.89 13.39 2.10
C SER A 97 5.50 12.85 1.71
N PHE A 98 4.47 13.25 2.45
CA PHE A 98 3.10 12.90 2.10
C PHE A 98 2.70 13.37 0.69
N GLU A 99 3.14 14.56 0.30
CA GLU A 99 2.84 15.12 -1.02
C GLU A 99 3.49 14.29 -2.14
N THR A 100 4.78 13.96 -2.00
CA THR A 100 5.48 13.13 -2.98
C THR A 100 4.89 11.72 -3.05
N ALA A 101 4.53 11.13 -1.90
CA ALA A 101 3.84 9.83 -1.87
C ALA A 101 2.49 9.85 -2.60
N GLN A 102 1.73 10.95 -2.46
CA GLN A 102 0.48 11.15 -3.18
C GLN A 102 0.72 11.22 -4.70
N GLN A 103 1.69 12.02 -5.14
CA GLN A 103 2.02 12.14 -6.57
C GLN A 103 2.47 10.81 -7.17
N MET A 104 3.35 10.07 -6.49
CA MET A 104 3.81 8.74 -6.94
C MET A 104 2.64 7.76 -7.12
N ARG A 105 1.66 7.82 -6.21
CA ARG A 105 0.48 6.96 -6.29
C ARG A 105 -0.43 7.35 -7.47
N VAL A 106 -0.67 8.63 -7.69
CA VAL A 106 -1.47 9.13 -8.83
C VAL A 106 -0.85 8.62 -10.14
N ARG A 107 0.46 8.78 -10.30
CA ARG A 107 1.20 8.23 -11.46
C ARG A 107 1.02 6.72 -11.59
N LYS A 108 1.09 5.95 -10.50
CA LYS A 108 0.86 4.49 -10.53
C LYS A 108 -0.58 4.08 -10.89
N LYS A 109 -1.58 4.93 -10.65
CA LYS A 109 -2.97 4.69 -11.08
C LYS A 109 -3.18 5.05 -12.55
N GLU A 110 -2.51 6.10 -13.02
CA GLU A 110 -2.62 6.59 -14.40
C GLU A 110 -1.85 5.73 -15.40
N VAL A 111 -0.81 5.02 -14.96
CA VAL A 111 -0.23 3.94 -15.77
C VAL A 111 -1.19 2.76 -15.67
N PRO A 112 -1.96 2.43 -16.73
CA PRO A 112 -2.74 1.21 -16.72
C PRO A 112 -1.78 0.08 -16.37
N ARG A 113 -2.19 -0.77 -15.42
CA ARG A 113 -1.43 -1.97 -15.07
C ARG A 113 -1.20 -2.65 -16.41
N VAL A 114 0.03 -2.62 -16.93
CA VAL A 114 0.37 -3.28 -18.17
C VAL A 114 0.15 -4.74 -17.82
N GLU A 115 -1.06 -5.24 -18.11
CA GLU A 115 -1.31 -6.67 -18.15
C GLU A 115 -0.18 -7.17 -19.00
N LYS A 116 0.73 -7.94 -18.38
CA LYS A 116 1.95 -8.40 -19.02
C LYS A 116 1.56 -8.75 -20.44
N PHE A 117 1.99 -7.93 -21.40
CA PHE A 117 1.94 -8.36 -22.78
C PHE A 117 2.81 -9.58 -22.75
N VAL A 118 2.18 -10.75 -22.65
CA VAL A 118 2.87 -12.03 -22.72
C VAL A 118 3.44 -11.98 -24.11
N LEU A 119 4.71 -11.58 -24.20
CA LEU A 119 5.44 -11.55 -25.45
C LEU A 119 5.21 -12.93 -26.04
N ILE A 120 4.54 -12.98 -27.19
CA ILE A 120 4.20 -14.23 -27.88
C ILE A 120 5.45 -15.11 -28.07
N GLY A 121 6.65 -14.49 -28.02
CA GLY A 121 7.96 -15.16 -28.03
C GLY A 121 8.39 -15.90 -26.75
N GLU A 122 7.75 -15.76 -25.59
CA GLU A 122 8.15 -16.50 -24.36
C GLU A 122 7.59 -17.94 -24.32
N ARG A 123 6.62 -18.25 -25.18
CA ARG A 123 6.01 -19.57 -25.26
C ARG A 123 6.58 -20.33 -26.45
N ALA A 124 7.67 -21.06 -26.23
CA ALA A 124 8.35 -21.84 -27.26
C ALA A 124 7.39 -22.68 -28.13
N TRP A 125 6.32 -23.24 -27.54
CA TRP A 125 5.31 -24.02 -28.26
C TRP A 125 4.55 -23.25 -29.34
N LEU A 126 4.34 -21.94 -29.20
CA LEU A 126 3.67 -21.12 -30.23
C LEU A 126 4.53 -20.98 -31.49
N VAL A 127 5.86 -20.88 -31.33
CA VAL A 127 6.80 -20.86 -32.46
C VAL A 127 6.70 -22.17 -33.24
N TRP A 128 6.65 -23.32 -32.56
CA TRP A 128 6.49 -24.62 -33.20
C TRP A 128 5.18 -24.74 -34.00
N ILE A 129 4.06 -24.22 -33.47
CA ILE A 129 2.77 -24.24 -34.18
C ILE A 129 2.85 -23.39 -35.45
N ILE A 130 3.40 -22.17 -35.37
CA ILE A 130 3.52 -21.28 -36.52
C ILE A 130 4.43 -21.92 -37.57
N SER A 131 5.58 -22.47 -37.17
CA SER A 131 6.49 -23.17 -38.09
C SER A 131 5.83 -24.37 -38.76
N ALA A 132 5.07 -25.18 -38.01
CA ALA A 132 4.36 -26.33 -38.57
C ALA A 132 3.26 -25.91 -39.56
N ALA A 133 2.52 -24.84 -39.26
CA ALA A 133 1.48 -24.31 -40.15
C ALA A 133 2.08 -23.79 -41.46
N VAL A 134 3.20 -23.07 -41.41
CA VAL A 134 3.92 -22.60 -42.61
C VAL A 134 4.42 -23.78 -43.45
N LEU A 135 5.02 -24.80 -42.82
CA LEU A 135 5.48 -26.02 -43.50
C LEU A 135 4.34 -26.74 -44.23
N LEU A 136 3.19 -26.92 -43.57
CA LEU A 136 2.01 -27.54 -44.18
C LEU A 136 1.49 -26.74 -45.37
N ALA A 137 1.41 -25.41 -45.25
CA ALA A 137 0.98 -24.54 -46.34
C ALA A 137 1.93 -24.64 -47.55
N SER A 138 3.24 -24.68 -47.34
CA SER A 138 4.23 -24.84 -48.41
C SER A 138 4.11 -26.20 -49.11
N ILE A 139 3.88 -27.30 -48.37
CA ILE A 139 3.69 -28.63 -48.95
C ILE A 139 2.43 -28.68 -49.82
N LEU A 140 1.33 -28.06 -49.35
CA LEU A 140 0.09 -27.99 -50.11
C LEU A 140 0.24 -27.12 -51.37
N TYR A 141 0.99 -26.02 -51.27
CA TYR A 141 1.26 -25.13 -52.40
C TYR A 141 2.07 -25.81 -53.50
N VAL A 142 3.07 -26.63 -53.15
CA VAL A 142 3.90 -27.35 -54.15
C VAL A 142 3.13 -28.46 -54.86
N LYS A 143 2.05 -28.98 -54.26
CA LYS A 143 1.22 -30.03 -54.85
C LYS A 143 0.14 -29.50 -55.81
N TYR A 144 -0.13 -28.19 -55.81
CA TYR A 144 -1.10 -27.53 -56.68
C TYR A 144 -0.39 -26.68 -57.74
#